data_AF-A0A7X3L3U2-F1
#
_entry.id   AF-A0A7X3L3U2-F1
#
_cell.length_a   1.000
_cell.length_b   1.000
_cell.length_c   1.000
_cell.angle_alpha   90.00
_cell.angle_beta   90.00
_cell.angle_gamma   90.00
#
_symmetry.space_group_name_H-M   'P 1'
#
loop_
_entity.id
_entity.type
_entity.pdbx_description
1 polymer ?
#
loop_
_entity_poly.entity_id
_entity_poly.type
_entity_poly.pdbx_seq_one_letter_code
_entity_poly.pdbx_strand_id
1 'polypeptide(L)'
;MRGADTFTESLFTMRRLEDFVPESHPLRSIRTMANQALVKMDRLFAQMYEADIKGGRPSIAPEKLLRAMLLQVLYSIRSERQLMEQTQYNLLFRWFIGLSMDDTVWVPTVFTKNRERLIKHDAVIEFFNEVLAIAQKKDWLSGEHFSVDGTLIQAWAGHKSFVRKDGSDDDSGDFRGRKRSNETHESKTDPDAKLYRKGKTASELRYMGHTLSDNRHGLVVSALVSTADGHAEREAAKVMLNDARQAAVDPDAEITVGADKGYDAQEFIEACLEMKVTPHVAQNTSGRRSAVPDAIACSPGYAVSQQKRKLIEQGFGWVKTVGRLRQVMVRGLKRVDQMFVLGMAAYNLVRMRSLGQIRPQLR
;
A
#
# COMPACT_ATOMS: atom_id res chain seq x y z
N MET A 1 26.37 39.54 -19.44
CA MET A 1 26.64 39.06 -20.83
C MET A 1 25.95 37.73 -21.01
N ARG A 2 25.30 37.50 -22.16
CA ARG A 2 24.69 36.20 -22.51
C ARG A 2 25.78 35.29 -23.08
N GLY A 3 25.88 34.05 -22.61
CA GLY A 3 26.79 33.04 -23.17
C GLY A 3 26.37 32.61 -24.58
N ALA A 4 27.32 32.13 -25.38
CA ALA A 4 27.04 31.58 -26.71
C ALA A 4 26.26 30.26 -26.59
N ASP A 5 25.25 30.08 -27.43
CA ASP A 5 24.44 28.85 -27.51
C ASP A 5 25.09 27.90 -28.52
N THR A 6 26.16 27.22 -28.08
CA THR A 6 26.92 26.27 -28.90
C THR A 6 26.82 24.87 -28.30
N PHE A 7 26.43 23.88 -29.13
CA PHE A 7 26.40 22.47 -28.75
C PHE A 7 27.58 21.73 -29.41
N THR A 8 28.45 21.14 -28.60
CA THR A 8 29.54 20.27 -29.06
C THR A 8 29.52 19.02 -28.21
N GLU A 9 29.25 17.87 -28.83
CA GLU A 9 29.10 16.60 -28.14
C GLU A 9 30.43 15.83 -28.13
N SER A 10 30.88 15.39 -26.95
CA SER A 10 32.02 14.49 -26.83
C SER A 10 31.63 13.08 -27.26
N LEU A 11 32.42 12.45 -28.14
CA LEU A 11 32.18 11.08 -28.61
C LEU A 11 32.21 10.01 -27.50
N PHE A 12 32.90 10.29 -26.39
CA PHE A 12 33.01 9.38 -25.25
C PHE A 12 32.80 10.13 -23.93
N THR A 13 32.05 9.52 -23.02
CA THR A 13 31.87 9.99 -21.64
C THR A 13 32.20 8.87 -20.67
N MET A 14 33.23 9.05 -19.83
CA MET A 14 33.60 8.11 -18.78
C MET A 14 33.03 8.57 -17.43
N ARG A 15 31.77 8.23 -17.16
CA ARG A 15 31.12 8.49 -15.87
C ARG A 15 30.37 7.26 -15.38
N ARG A 16 30.29 7.09 -14.07
CA ARG A 16 29.43 6.07 -13.46
C ARG A 16 28.00 6.59 -13.45
N LEU A 17 27.05 5.66 -13.51
CA LEU A 17 25.63 5.99 -13.43
C LEU A 17 25.25 6.73 -12.13
N GLU A 18 25.95 6.42 -11.04
CA GLU A 18 25.87 7.08 -9.74
C GLU A 18 26.17 8.59 -9.81
N ASP A 19 27.09 9.00 -10.70
CA ASP A 19 27.57 10.39 -10.79
C ASP A 19 26.51 11.33 -11.41
N PHE A 20 25.47 10.77 -12.07
CA PHE A 20 24.34 11.53 -12.63
C PHE A 20 23.23 11.79 -11.62
N VAL A 21 23.30 11.20 -10.42
CA VAL A 21 22.28 11.36 -9.38
C VAL A 21 22.86 12.22 -8.26
N PRO A 22 22.34 13.43 -8.00
CA PRO A 22 22.86 14.29 -6.93
C PRO A 22 22.86 13.60 -5.57
N GLU A 23 23.86 13.86 -4.72
CA GLU A 23 23.98 13.25 -3.37
C GLU A 23 22.76 13.56 -2.47
N SER A 24 22.16 14.73 -2.64
CA SER A 24 20.96 15.16 -1.92
C SER A 24 19.66 14.54 -2.44
N HIS A 25 19.72 13.76 -3.54
CA HIS A 25 18.53 13.24 -4.20
C HIS A 25 17.75 12.28 -3.29
N PRO A 26 16.42 12.45 -3.12
CA PRO A 26 15.59 11.67 -2.19
C PRO A 26 15.71 10.15 -2.36
N LEU A 27 15.79 9.69 -3.61
CA LEU A 27 15.87 8.26 -3.91
C LEU A 27 17.14 7.58 -3.38
N ARG A 28 18.19 8.30 -3.00
CA ARG A 28 19.39 7.70 -2.38
C ARG A 28 19.06 7.00 -1.07
N SER A 29 18.45 7.72 -0.14
CA SER A 29 18.03 7.13 1.13
C SER A 29 17.00 6.01 0.94
N ILE A 30 16.05 6.20 0.03
CA ILE A 30 15.02 5.18 -0.26
C ILE A 30 15.67 3.93 -0.87
N ARG A 31 16.60 4.07 -1.81
CA ARG A 31 17.30 2.95 -2.46
C ARG A 31 18.13 2.15 -1.44
N THR A 32 18.79 2.82 -0.50
CA THR A 32 19.53 2.14 0.58
C THR A 32 18.60 1.27 1.43
N MET A 33 17.46 1.82 1.88
CA MET A 33 16.50 1.06 2.68
C MET A 33 15.84 -0.07 1.87
N ALA A 34 15.48 0.18 0.61
CA ALA A 34 14.93 -0.84 -0.26
C ALA A 34 15.94 -1.98 -0.51
N ASN A 35 17.21 -1.67 -0.78
CA ASN A 35 18.24 -2.69 -0.96
C ASN A 35 18.48 -3.49 0.33
N GLN A 36 18.46 -2.83 1.49
CA GLN A 36 18.59 -3.52 2.78
C GLN A 36 17.45 -4.52 2.99
N ALA A 37 16.22 -4.16 2.65
CA ALA A 37 15.07 -5.07 2.69
C ALA A 37 15.21 -6.20 1.66
N LEU A 38 15.60 -5.89 0.42
CA LEU A 38 15.72 -6.89 -0.65
C LEU A 38 16.76 -7.98 -0.34
N VAL A 39 17.89 -7.63 0.29
CA VAL A 39 18.91 -8.63 0.69
C VAL A 39 18.37 -9.65 1.69
N LYS A 40 17.37 -9.30 2.50
CA LYS A 40 16.75 -10.23 3.43
C LYS A 40 15.80 -11.22 2.76
N MET A 41 15.39 -10.93 1.53
CA MET A 41 14.44 -11.73 0.76
C MET A 41 15.13 -12.77 -0.14
N ASP A 42 16.46 -12.90 -0.13
CA ASP A 42 17.22 -13.82 -1.00
C ASP A 42 16.67 -15.25 -0.98
N ARG A 43 16.29 -15.76 0.20
CA ARG A 43 15.71 -17.10 0.34
C ARG A 43 14.36 -17.22 -0.37
N LEU A 44 13.50 -16.21 -0.25
CA LEU A 44 12.21 -16.17 -0.94
C LEU A 44 12.44 -16.12 -2.46
N PHE A 45 13.37 -15.29 -2.91
CA PHE A 45 13.71 -15.17 -4.33
C PHE A 45 14.28 -16.47 -4.89
N ALA A 46 15.13 -17.19 -4.17
CA ALA A 46 15.62 -18.49 -4.61
C ALA A 46 14.45 -19.46 -4.92
N GLN A 47 13.50 -19.59 -4.00
CA GLN A 47 12.32 -20.46 -4.16
C GLN A 47 11.44 -20.11 -5.36
N MET A 48 11.38 -18.83 -5.74
CA MET A 48 10.60 -18.38 -6.91
C MET A 48 11.15 -18.89 -8.26
N TYR A 49 12.43 -19.25 -8.31
CA TYR A 49 13.14 -19.62 -9.54
C TYR A 49 13.74 -21.03 -9.50
N GLU A 50 13.67 -21.73 -8.37
CA GLU A 50 14.05 -23.14 -8.23
C GLU A 50 13.34 -24.06 -9.25
N ALA A 51 12.09 -23.74 -9.64
CA ALA A 51 11.32 -24.51 -10.61
C ALA A 51 11.67 -24.23 -12.08
N ASP A 52 12.44 -23.17 -12.37
CA ASP A 52 12.70 -22.65 -13.73
C ASP A 52 14.10 -22.99 -14.27
N ILE A 53 14.77 -24.00 -13.71
CA ILE A 53 16.11 -24.50 -14.12
C ILE A 53 16.10 -25.07 -15.58
N LYS A 54 14.96 -25.04 -16.28
CA LYS A 54 14.84 -25.45 -17.68
C LYS A 54 15.35 -24.36 -18.65
N GLY A 55 16.66 -24.12 -18.65
CA GLY A 55 17.44 -23.62 -19.80
C GLY A 55 16.87 -22.49 -20.68
N GLY A 56 16.26 -21.46 -20.09
CA GLY A 56 15.73 -20.29 -20.80
C GLY A 56 16.57 -19.02 -20.67
N ARG A 57 16.20 -17.95 -21.39
CA ARG A 57 16.76 -16.60 -21.19
C ARG A 57 16.58 -16.22 -19.70
N PRO A 58 17.62 -15.66 -19.03
CA PRO A 58 17.51 -15.24 -17.65
C PRO A 58 16.30 -14.32 -17.47
N SER A 59 15.43 -14.66 -16.51
CA SER A 59 14.30 -13.80 -16.19
C SER A 59 14.79 -12.51 -15.53
N ILE A 60 13.90 -11.52 -15.42
CA ILE A 60 14.20 -10.30 -14.69
C ILE A 60 14.39 -10.65 -13.21
N ALA A 61 15.50 -10.18 -12.62
CA ALA A 61 15.79 -10.38 -11.20
C ALA A 61 14.70 -9.72 -10.32
N PRO A 62 14.14 -10.42 -9.31
CA PRO A 62 13.09 -9.91 -8.41
C PRO A 62 13.39 -8.55 -7.79
N GLU A 63 14.65 -8.31 -7.44
CA GLU A 63 15.14 -7.07 -6.84
C GLU A 63 15.02 -5.91 -7.82
N LYS A 64 15.27 -6.16 -9.12
CA LYS A 64 15.10 -5.15 -10.17
C LYS A 64 13.62 -4.87 -10.41
N LEU A 65 12.76 -5.90 -10.37
CA LEU A 65 11.31 -5.75 -10.48
C LEU A 65 10.73 -4.91 -9.34
N LEU A 66 11.03 -5.25 -8.08
CA LEU A 66 10.52 -4.52 -6.92
C LEU A 66 10.98 -3.06 -6.93
N ARG A 67 12.24 -2.78 -7.28
CA ARG A 67 12.72 -1.39 -7.43
C ARG A 67 12.02 -0.65 -8.57
N ALA A 68 11.76 -1.30 -9.69
CA ALA A 68 10.99 -0.69 -10.77
C ALA A 68 9.53 -0.43 -10.37
N MET A 69 8.90 -1.35 -9.62
CA MET A 69 7.55 -1.17 -9.08
C MET A 69 7.50 -0.03 -8.05
N LEU A 70 8.54 0.14 -7.21
CA LEU A 70 8.65 1.30 -6.33
C LEU A 70 8.72 2.61 -7.12
N LEU A 71 9.49 2.69 -8.21
CA LEU A 71 9.48 3.88 -9.07
C LEU A 71 8.09 4.15 -9.66
N GLN A 72 7.36 3.09 -10.02
CA GLN A 72 6.01 3.22 -10.54
C GLN A 72 5.08 3.93 -9.53
N VAL A 73 5.20 3.60 -8.25
CA VAL A 73 4.46 4.25 -7.16
C VAL A 73 5.01 5.67 -6.90
N LEU A 74 6.32 5.82 -6.69
CA LEU A 74 6.96 7.07 -6.26
C LEU A 74 6.85 8.20 -7.30
N TYR A 75 6.81 7.85 -8.59
CA TYR A 75 6.66 8.80 -9.70
C TYR A 75 5.29 8.72 -10.37
N SER A 76 4.32 8.02 -9.75
CA SER A 76 2.94 7.96 -10.24
C SER A 76 2.83 7.49 -11.70
N ILE A 77 3.71 6.59 -12.14
CA ILE A 77 3.83 6.14 -13.54
C ILE A 77 2.62 5.26 -13.88
N ARG A 78 1.94 5.60 -14.98
CA ARG A 78 0.59 5.08 -15.23
C ARG A 78 0.50 3.70 -15.83
N SER A 79 1.60 3.19 -16.36
CA SER A 79 1.61 1.87 -16.97
C SER A 79 3.02 1.30 -16.99
N GLU A 80 3.11 -0.01 -17.06
CA GLU A 80 4.39 -0.70 -17.23
C GLU A 80 5.05 -0.31 -18.56
N ARG A 81 4.27 0.00 -19.60
CA ARG A 81 4.80 0.55 -20.86
C ARG A 81 5.50 1.90 -20.64
N GLN A 82 4.86 2.82 -19.91
CA GLN A 82 5.47 4.10 -19.57
C GLN A 82 6.69 3.91 -18.65
N LEU A 83 6.66 2.93 -17.74
CA LEU A 83 7.81 2.62 -16.89
C LEU A 83 9.01 2.14 -17.73
N MET A 84 8.79 1.25 -18.70
CA MET A 84 9.85 0.80 -19.61
C MET A 84 10.37 1.95 -20.47
N GLU A 85 9.46 2.77 -21.01
CA GLU A 85 9.81 3.98 -21.78
C GLU A 85 10.68 4.93 -20.94
N GLN A 86 10.28 5.25 -19.72
CA GLN A 86 11.07 6.09 -18.82
C GLN A 86 12.42 5.44 -18.48
N THR A 87 12.45 4.13 -18.24
CA THR A 87 13.71 3.41 -17.96
C THR A 87 14.66 3.42 -19.16
N GLN A 88 14.16 3.61 -20.40
CA GLN A 88 14.98 3.67 -21.60
C GLN A 88 15.90 4.90 -21.61
N TYR A 89 15.40 6.07 -21.20
CA TYR A 89 16.15 7.33 -21.29
C TYR A 89 16.48 7.98 -19.95
N ASN A 90 15.85 7.55 -18.84
CA ASN A 90 16.03 8.19 -17.54
C ASN A 90 17.13 7.51 -16.72
N LEU A 91 18.32 8.13 -16.69
CA LEU A 91 19.48 7.63 -15.95
C LEU A 91 19.20 7.43 -14.45
N LEU A 92 18.38 8.27 -13.83
CA LEU A 92 17.97 8.12 -12.43
C LEU A 92 17.16 6.83 -12.21
N PHE A 93 16.29 6.47 -13.16
CA PHE A 93 15.47 5.26 -13.04
C PHE A 93 16.33 4.01 -13.22
N ARG A 94 17.21 4.00 -14.23
CA ARG A 94 18.19 2.93 -14.44
C ARG A 94 19.05 2.74 -13.20
N TRP A 95 19.54 3.84 -12.64
CA TRP A 95 20.34 3.86 -11.43
C TRP A 95 19.60 3.22 -10.25
N PHE A 96 18.36 3.66 -9.99
CA PHE A 96 17.57 3.14 -8.88
C PHE A 96 17.30 1.64 -9.05
N ILE A 97 16.89 1.24 -10.25
CA ILE A 97 16.63 -0.17 -10.63
C ILE A 97 17.90 -1.03 -10.61
N GLY A 98 19.10 -0.45 -10.73
CA GLY A 98 20.35 -1.21 -10.91
C GLY A 98 20.45 -1.83 -12.30
N LEU A 99 20.06 -1.06 -13.32
CA LEU A 99 20.22 -1.37 -14.73
C LEU A 99 21.41 -0.55 -15.26
N SER A 100 22.36 -1.18 -15.95
CA SER A 100 23.53 -0.49 -16.54
C SER A 100 23.08 0.50 -17.61
N MET A 101 23.92 1.43 -18.08
CA MET A 101 23.51 2.36 -19.15
C MET A 101 23.13 1.63 -20.45
N ASP A 102 23.91 0.60 -20.81
CA ASP A 102 23.78 -0.10 -22.10
C ASP A 102 22.84 -1.31 -22.07
N ASP A 103 22.37 -1.72 -20.89
CA ASP A 103 21.45 -2.86 -20.76
C ASP A 103 20.16 -2.62 -21.56
N THR A 104 19.66 -3.63 -22.26
CA THR A 104 18.35 -3.50 -22.92
C THR A 104 17.23 -3.43 -21.87
N VAL A 105 16.33 -2.46 -22.00
CA VAL A 105 15.14 -2.39 -21.15
C VAL A 105 14.19 -3.55 -21.47
N TRP A 106 13.48 -4.04 -20.46
CA TRP A 106 12.60 -5.17 -20.61
C TRP A 106 11.38 -4.86 -21.48
N VAL A 107 10.86 -5.89 -22.15
CA VAL A 107 9.59 -5.80 -22.86
C VAL A 107 8.45 -5.71 -21.82
N PRO A 108 7.48 -4.79 -21.94
CA PRO A 108 6.43 -4.60 -20.95
C PRO A 108 5.66 -5.87 -20.55
N THR A 109 5.37 -6.75 -21.51
CA THR A 109 4.65 -8.01 -21.24
C THR A 109 5.46 -9.02 -20.41
N VAL A 110 6.80 -8.99 -20.51
CA VAL A 110 7.69 -9.80 -19.67
C VAL A 110 7.68 -9.28 -18.24
N PHE A 111 7.63 -7.96 -18.07
CA PHE A 111 7.48 -7.33 -16.76
C PHE A 111 6.16 -7.74 -16.10
N THR A 112 5.04 -7.67 -16.82
CA THR A 112 3.72 -8.09 -16.31
C THR A 112 3.73 -9.53 -15.79
N LYS A 113 4.29 -10.46 -16.56
CA LYS A 113 4.38 -11.89 -16.18
C LYS A 113 5.24 -12.12 -14.94
N ASN A 114 6.36 -11.41 -14.82
CA ASN A 114 7.22 -11.53 -13.64
C ASN A 114 6.58 -10.91 -12.40
N ARG A 115 5.83 -9.81 -12.55
CA ARG A 115 5.04 -9.23 -11.46
C ARG A 115 3.99 -10.22 -10.94
N GLU A 116 3.33 -10.97 -11.83
CA GLU A 116 2.39 -12.02 -11.41
C GLU A 116 3.08 -13.11 -10.57
N ARG A 117 4.35 -13.43 -10.85
CA ARG A 117 5.14 -14.33 -10.02
C ARG A 117 5.43 -13.75 -8.63
N LEU A 118 5.81 -12.48 -8.53
CA LEU A 118 6.00 -11.80 -7.24
C LEU A 118 4.72 -11.86 -6.40
N ILE A 119 3.57 -11.61 -7.03
CA ILE A 119 2.26 -11.71 -6.39
C ILE A 119 1.97 -13.14 -5.94
N LYS A 120 2.31 -14.16 -6.75
CA LYS A 120 2.06 -15.57 -6.39
C LYS A 120 2.80 -15.98 -5.12
N HIS A 121 4.02 -15.48 -4.93
CA HIS A 121 4.90 -15.77 -3.79
C HIS A 121 4.85 -14.71 -2.68
N ASP A 122 3.86 -13.81 -2.73
CA ASP A 122 3.64 -12.78 -1.71
C ASP A 122 4.87 -11.89 -1.42
N ALA A 123 5.74 -11.71 -2.43
CA ALA A 123 7.00 -11.00 -2.28
C ALA A 123 6.83 -9.52 -1.92
N VAL A 124 5.71 -8.89 -2.27
CA VAL A 124 5.42 -7.51 -1.85
C VAL A 124 5.09 -7.44 -0.36
N ILE A 125 4.39 -8.43 0.17
CA ILE A 125 4.08 -8.52 1.60
C ILE A 125 5.38 -8.69 2.39
N GLU A 126 6.24 -9.60 1.93
CA GLU A 126 7.55 -9.79 2.55
C GLU A 126 8.42 -8.52 2.47
N PHE A 127 8.43 -7.84 1.32
CA PHE A 127 9.13 -6.56 1.19
C PHE A 127 8.61 -5.50 2.17
N PHE A 128 7.28 -5.42 2.36
CA PHE A 128 6.68 -4.52 3.34
C PHE A 128 7.11 -4.86 4.77
N ASN A 129 7.12 -6.15 5.14
CA ASN A 129 7.58 -6.61 6.45
C ASN A 129 9.05 -6.27 6.69
N GLU A 130 9.92 -6.45 5.69
CA GLU A 130 11.34 -6.08 5.79
C GLU A 130 11.55 -4.57 5.93
N VAL A 131 10.71 -3.75 5.28
CA VAL A 131 10.71 -2.29 5.52
C VAL A 131 10.32 -1.96 6.95
N LEU A 132 9.35 -2.67 7.53
CA LEU A 132 8.97 -2.51 8.94
C LEU A 132 10.07 -2.96 9.89
N ALA A 133 10.77 -4.06 9.59
CA ALA A 133 11.92 -4.51 10.39
C ALA A 133 13.03 -3.44 10.45
N ILE A 134 13.25 -2.70 9.36
CA ILE A 134 14.17 -1.56 9.36
C ILE A 134 13.66 -0.44 10.30
N ALA A 135 12.37 -0.14 10.28
CA ALA A 135 11.77 0.87 11.16
C ALA A 135 11.86 0.45 12.64
N GLN A 136 11.56 -0.81 12.96
CA GLN A 136 11.67 -1.38 14.30
C GLN A 136 13.10 -1.28 14.82
N LYS A 137 14.10 -1.67 14.01
CA LYS A 137 15.52 -1.60 14.38
C LYS A 137 16.00 -0.18 14.68
N LYS A 138 15.32 0.83 14.14
CA LYS A 138 15.61 2.26 14.36
C LYS A 138 14.75 2.90 15.46
N ASP A 139 13.97 2.10 16.20
CA ASP A 139 13.04 2.57 17.23
C ASP A 139 12.00 3.59 16.72
N TRP A 140 11.60 3.43 15.44
CA TRP A 140 10.61 4.30 14.80
C TRP A 140 9.17 3.85 14.97
N LEU A 141 8.95 2.66 15.51
CA LEU A 141 7.64 2.12 15.88
C LEU A 141 7.57 2.07 17.41
N SER A 142 6.45 2.45 18.02
CA SER A 142 6.28 2.24 19.46
C SER A 142 5.78 0.84 19.78
N GLY A 143 4.92 0.28 18.93
CA GLY A 143 4.24 -0.98 19.23
C GLY A 143 3.09 -0.88 20.24
N GLU A 144 2.76 0.34 20.69
CA GLU A 144 1.83 0.58 21.81
C GLU A 144 0.53 1.27 21.36
N HIS A 145 0.64 2.27 20.48
CA HIS A 145 -0.48 3.12 20.11
C HIS A 145 -0.73 3.05 18.61
N PHE A 146 -1.82 2.37 18.24
CA PHE A 146 -2.21 2.20 16.86
C PHE A 146 -3.45 3.01 16.50
N SER A 147 -3.66 3.19 15.21
CA SER A 147 -4.91 3.64 14.61
C SER A 147 -5.32 2.68 13.52
N VAL A 148 -6.61 2.35 13.43
CA VAL A 148 -7.17 1.51 12.36
C VAL A 148 -8.24 2.27 11.60
N ASP A 149 -8.21 2.15 10.28
CA ASP A 149 -9.21 2.76 9.41
C ASP A 149 -9.22 2.09 8.03
N GLY A 150 -10.31 2.32 7.30
CA GLY A 150 -10.58 1.79 5.97
C GLY A 150 -10.62 2.88 4.90
N THR A 151 -10.39 2.49 3.65
CA THR A 151 -10.40 3.41 2.52
C THR A 151 -10.93 2.74 1.26
N LEU A 152 -11.86 3.41 0.61
CA LEU A 152 -12.42 2.94 -0.65
C LEU A 152 -11.43 3.16 -1.80
N ILE A 153 -11.24 2.10 -2.59
CA ILE A 153 -10.41 2.05 -3.80
C ILE A 153 -11.36 1.78 -4.97
N GLN A 154 -11.42 2.68 -5.96
CA GLN A 154 -12.25 2.46 -7.15
C GLN A 154 -11.65 1.37 -8.03
N ALA A 155 -12.46 0.41 -8.46
CA ALA A 155 -12.04 -0.69 -9.32
C ALA A 155 -11.81 -0.23 -10.77
N TRP A 156 -10.99 -0.98 -11.52
CA TRP A 156 -10.84 -0.82 -12.98
C TRP A 156 -11.99 -1.48 -13.76
N ALA A 157 -13.22 -1.27 -13.31
CA ALA A 157 -14.43 -1.87 -13.87
C ALA A 157 -15.54 -0.82 -13.98
N GLY A 158 -16.22 -0.78 -15.13
CA GLY A 158 -17.30 0.16 -15.40
C GLY A 158 -18.67 -0.41 -15.08
N HIS A 159 -19.66 0.47 -14.85
CA HIS A 159 -21.05 0.05 -14.54
C HIS A 159 -21.67 -0.88 -15.59
N LYS A 160 -21.29 -0.77 -16.87
CA LYS A 160 -21.80 -1.67 -17.91
C LYS A 160 -21.37 -3.12 -17.72
N SER A 161 -20.27 -3.36 -17.00
CA SER A 161 -19.80 -4.72 -16.72
C SER A 161 -20.58 -5.42 -15.62
N PHE A 162 -21.33 -4.68 -14.80
CA PHE A 162 -21.99 -5.20 -13.60
C PHE A 162 -23.38 -5.75 -13.95
N VAL A 163 -23.47 -7.03 -14.29
CA VAL A 163 -24.68 -7.62 -14.87
C VAL A 163 -25.27 -8.68 -13.93
N ARG A 164 -26.51 -9.07 -14.17
CA ARG A 164 -27.16 -10.14 -13.42
C ARG A 164 -26.40 -11.45 -13.54
N LYS A 165 -26.30 -12.16 -12.42
CA LYS A 165 -25.64 -13.47 -12.31
C LYS A 165 -26.37 -14.57 -13.07
N ASP A 166 -27.69 -14.45 -13.20
CA ASP A 166 -28.55 -15.41 -13.90
C ASP A 166 -28.54 -15.27 -15.44
N GLY A 167 -27.80 -14.30 -15.98
CA GLY A 167 -27.68 -14.09 -17.42
C GLY A 167 -28.91 -13.49 -18.10
N SER A 168 -29.92 -13.03 -17.34
CA SER A 168 -31.16 -12.46 -17.89
C SER A 168 -31.09 -10.98 -18.27
N ASP A 169 -29.90 -10.38 -18.26
CA ASP A 169 -29.73 -8.99 -18.72
C ASP A 169 -29.71 -8.92 -20.24
N ASP A 170 -30.67 -8.18 -20.82
CA ASP A 170 -30.65 -7.79 -22.23
C ASP A 170 -29.45 -6.89 -22.54
N ASP A 171 -28.78 -7.14 -23.66
CA ASP A 171 -27.61 -6.39 -24.18
C ASP A 171 -27.89 -4.92 -24.53
N SER A 172 -29.10 -4.41 -24.25
CA SER A 172 -29.54 -3.05 -24.60
C SER A 172 -28.83 -1.94 -23.79
N GLY A 173 -28.20 -2.27 -22.67
CA GLY A 173 -27.41 -1.32 -21.88
C GLY A 173 -28.20 -0.16 -21.23
N ASP A 174 -29.54 -0.24 -21.21
CA ASP A 174 -30.38 0.71 -20.49
C ASP A 174 -30.70 0.19 -19.07
N PHE A 175 -30.14 0.86 -18.08
CA PHE A 175 -30.21 0.48 -16.68
C PHE A 175 -31.09 1.43 -15.84
N ARG A 176 -31.82 2.36 -16.49
CA ARG A 176 -32.64 3.35 -15.78
C ARG A 176 -33.81 2.67 -15.04
N GLY A 177 -33.98 3.01 -13.76
CA GLY A 177 -35.09 2.53 -12.92
C GLY A 177 -34.94 1.13 -12.33
N ARG A 178 -33.89 0.37 -12.66
CA ARG A 178 -33.67 -0.99 -12.12
C ARG A 178 -32.75 -0.96 -10.90
N LYS A 179 -33.17 -1.61 -9.80
CA LYS A 179 -32.36 -1.76 -8.59
C LYS A 179 -31.27 -2.82 -8.83
N ARG A 180 -30.03 -2.50 -8.46
CA ARG A 180 -28.86 -3.38 -8.61
C ARG A 180 -28.22 -3.60 -7.24
N SER A 181 -27.90 -4.86 -6.92
CA SER A 181 -27.27 -5.24 -5.65
C SER A 181 -26.16 -6.27 -5.90
N ASN A 182 -25.23 -6.39 -4.95
CA ASN A 182 -24.15 -7.39 -5.01
C ASN A 182 -24.66 -8.84 -4.90
N GLU A 183 -25.89 -9.04 -4.42
CA GLU A 183 -26.55 -10.34 -4.38
C GLU A 183 -26.93 -10.79 -5.78
N THR A 184 -27.55 -9.90 -6.55
CA THR A 184 -28.17 -10.20 -7.85
C THR A 184 -27.25 -9.96 -9.03
N HIS A 185 -26.24 -9.09 -8.89
CA HIS A 185 -25.36 -8.67 -9.97
C HIS A 185 -23.88 -8.83 -9.59
N GLU A 186 -23.02 -8.96 -10.60
CA GLU A 186 -21.57 -9.01 -10.48
C GLU A 186 -20.88 -8.42 -11.71
N SER A 187 -19.62 -7.99 -11.56
CA SER A 187 -18.87 -7.48 -12.71
C SER A 187 -18.31 -8.64 -13.52
N LYS A 188 -18.70 -8.74 -14.80
CA LYS A 188 -18.10 -9.66 -15.79
C LYS A 188 -16.60 -9.41 -16.01
N THR A 189 -16.12 -8.19 -15.76
CA THR A 189 -14.72 -7.83 -15.97
C THR A 189 -13.86 -7.92 -14.73
N ASP A 190 -14.47 -7.83 -13.54
CA ASP A 190 -13.77 -7.85 -12.25
C ASP A 190 -14.69 -8.37 -11.12
N PRO A 191 -14.91 -9.70 -11.01
CA PRO A 191 -15.91 -10.30 -10.10
C PRO A 191 -15.73 -9.98 -8.61
N ASP A 192 -14.49 -9.66 -8.21
CA ASP A 192 -14.15 -9.29 -6.84
C ASP A 192 -14.60 -7.88 -6.47
N ALA A 193 -14.75 -6.98 -7.46
CA ALA A 193 -15.19 -5.62 -7.21
C ALA A 193 -16.68 -5.57 -6.85
N LYS A 194 -17.01 -4.91 -5.74
CA LYS A 194 -18.40 -4.83 -5.23
C LYS A 194 -18.98 -3.43 -5.44
N LEU A 195 -20.27 -3.37 -5.76
CA LEU A 195 -21.02 -2.13 -5.85
C LEU A 195 -21.16 -1.53 -4.46
N TYR A 196 -20.64 -0.31 -4.27
CA TYR A 196 -20.64 0.37 -2.99
C TYR A 196 -21.07 1.83 -3.14
N ARG A 197 -21.88 2.32 -2.19
CA ARG A 197 -22.37 3.71 -2.17
C ARG A 197 -21.79 4.45 -0.96
N LYS A 198 -21.01 5.51 -1.20
CA LYS A 198 -20.46 6.35 -0.12
C LYS A 198 -21.39 7.54 0.14
N GLY A 199 -22.16 7.48 1.22
CA GLY A 199 -23.09 8.55 1.59
C GLY A 199 -24.12 8.83 0.49
N LYS A 200 -24.29 10.10 0.10
CA LYS A 200 -25.28 10.50 -0.93
C LYS A 200 -24.78 10.46 -2.37
N THR A 201 -23.57 9.95 -2.63
CA THR A 201 -23.02 9.87 -4.00
C THR A 201 -23.63 8.74 -4.82
N ALA A 202 -23.27 8.69 -6.11
CA ALA A 202 -23.48 7.51 -6.95
C ALA A 202 -22.75 6.29 -6.37
N SER A 203 -23.34 5.11 -6.58
CA SER A 203 -22.68 3.83 -6.30
C SER A 203 -21.63 3.57 -7.37
N GLU A 204 -20.49 2.99 -7.01
CA GLU A 204 -19.42 2.61 -7.93
C GLU A 204 -18.87 1.23 -7.55
N LEU A 205 -18.18 0.56 -8.47
CA LEU A 205 -17.45 -0.68 -8.18
C LEU A 205 -16.17 -0.36 -7.42
N ARG A 206 -16.02 -0.95 -6.22
CA ARG A 206 -14.98 -0.61 -5.28
C ARG A 206 -14.43 -1.84 -4.55
N TYR A 207 -13.19 -1.69 -4.11
CA TYR A 207 -12.53 -2.49 -3.08
C TYR A 207 -12.43 -1.66 -1.80
N MET A 208 -12.13 -2.32 -0.68
CA MET A 208 -11.82 -1.65 0.58
C MET A 208 -10.38 -1.97 0.99
N GLY A 209 -9.52 -0.96 1.05
CA GLY A 209 -8.18 -1.09 1.63
C GLY A 209 -8.20 -0.70 3.09
N HIS A 210 -7.53 -1.47 3.93
CA HIS A 210 -7.49 -1.30 5.38
C HIS A 210 -6.06 -1.09 5.82
N THR A 211 -5.83 -0.19 6.77
CA THR A 211 -4.51 0.03 7.35
C THR A 211 -4.57 0.04 8.87
N LEU A 212 -3.52 -0.49 9.48
CA LEU A 212 -3.17 -0.26 10.87
C LEU A 212 -1.91 0.61 10.87
N SER A 213 -1.94 1.73 11.58
CA SER A 213 -0.81 2.67 11.65
C SER A 213 -0.32 2.85 13.08
N ASP A 214 0.99 2.79 13.28
CA ASP A 214 1.66 3.17 14.53
C ASP A 214 1.73 4.70 14.64
N ASN A 215 1.24 5.21 15.76
CA ASN A 215 1.03 6.64 15.98
C ASN A 215 2.31 7.41 16.37
N ARG A 216 3.43 6.74 16.70
CA ARG A 216 4.69 7.41 17.07
C ARG A 216 5.17 8.31 15.95
N HIS A 217 5.22 7.76 14.73
CA HIS A 217 5.68 8.48 13.55
C HIS A 217 4.71 8.43 12.36
N GLY A 218 3.56 7.76 12.50
CA GLY A 218 2.57 7.60 11.44
C GLY A 218 3.05 6.62 10.37
N LEU A 219 3.69 5.52 10.79
CA LEU A 219 4.08 4.44 9.90
C LEU A 219 2.93 3.44 9.79
N VAL A 220 2.71 2.89 8.60
CA VAL A 220 1.70 1.85 8.39
C VAL A 220 2.32 0.52 8.76
N VAL A 221 1.78 -0.18 9.76
CA VAL A 221 2.32 -1.46 10.28
C VAL A 221 1.60 -2.69 9.74
N SER A 222 0.38 -2.52 9.22
CA SER A 222 -0.32 -3.56 8.49
C SER A 222 -1.22 -2.93 7.44
N ALA A 223 -1.38 -3.62 6.30
CA ALA A 223 -2.19 -3.17 5.18
C ALA A 223 -2.75 -4.39 4.44
N LEU A 224 -4.04 -4.36 4.09
CA LEU A 224 -4.67 -5.39 3.26
C LEU A 224 -5.87 -4.83 2.50
N VAL A 225 -6.33 -5.54 1.46
CA VAL A 225 -7.55 -5.21 0.72
C VAL A 225 -8.58 -6.32 0.82
N SER A 226 -9.84 -5.93 1.02
CA SER A 226 -11.00 -6.82 1.03
C SER A 226 -12.05 -6.43 -0.01
N THR A 227 -13.07 -7.26 -0.14
CA THR A 227 -14.33 -6.89 -0.80
C THR A 227 -15.07 -5.81 0.00
N ALA A 228 -15.81 -4.95 -0.70
CA ALA A 228 -16.58 -3.87 -0.08
C ALA A 228 -18.01 -4.34 0.29
N ASP A 229 -18.13 -5.21 1.30
CA ASP A 229 -19.40 -5.82 1.77
C ASP A 229 -20.00 -5.17 3.02
N GLY A 230 -19.41 -4.07 3.50
CA GLY A 230 -19.92 -3.24 4.60
C GLY A 230 -19.53 -3.72 6.01
N HIS A 231 -19.09 -4.97 6.19
CA HIS A 231 -18.57 -5.48 7.47
C HIS A 231 -17.06 -5.67 7.46
N ALA A 232 -16.45 -5.73 6.27
CA ALA A 232 -15.04 -6.03 6.11
C ALA A 232 -14.07 -5.11 6.87
N GLU A 233 -14.43 -3.85 7.15
CA GLU A 233 -13.57 -2.93 7.92
C GLU A 233 -13.31 -3.44 9.35
N ARG A 234 -14.35 -3.89 10.05
CA ARG A 234 -14.22 -4.38 11.43
C ARG A 234 -13.53 -5.73 11.48
N GLU A 235 -13.81 -6.62 10.54
CA GLU A 235 -13.17 -7.93 10.47
C GLU A 235 -11.69 -7.81 10.11
N ALA A 236 -11.34 -6.97 9.13
CA ALA A 236 -9.95 -6.68 8.80
C ALA A 236 -9.22 -6.06 10.00
N ALA A 237 -9.85 -5.10 10.69
CA ALA A 237 -9.27 -4.50 11.88
C ALA A 237 -8.97 -5.51 12.98
N LYS A 238 -9.88 -6.47 13.26
CA LYS A 238 -9.64 -7.54 14.24
C LYS A 238 -8.41 -8.37 13.89
N VAL A 239 -8.28 -8.79 12.63
CA VAL A 239 -7.11 -9.56 12.15
C VAL A 239 -5.83 -8.75 12.34
N MET A 240 -5.80 -7.50 11.90
CA MET A 240 -4.61 -6.65 11.97
C MET A 240 -4.19 -6.35 13.41
N LEU A 241 -5.15 -6.18 14.32
CA LEU A 241 -4.89 -5.97 15.74
C LEU A 241 -4.36 -7.23 16.42
N ASN A 242 -4.91 -8.39 16.07
CA ASN A 242 -4.41 -9.66 16.56
C ASN A 242 -2.96 -9.88 16.11
N ASP A 243 -2.64 -9.63 14.84
CA ASP A 243 -1.28 -9.75 14.32
C ASP A 243 -0.31 -8.79 15.04
N ALA A 244 -0.73 -7.54 15.27
CA ALA A 244 0.08 -6.57 16.01
C ALA A 244 0.30 -6.99 17.48
N ARG A 245 -0.72 -7.56 18.13
CA ARG A 245 -0.63 -8.10 19.49
C ARG A 245 0.30 -9.32 19.56
N GLN A 246 0.26 -10.21 18.57
CA GLN A 246 1.15 -11.36 18.49
C GLN A 246 2.60 -10.98 18.18
N ALA A 247 2.82 -9.89 17.44
CA ALA A 247 4.14 -9.37 17.14
C ALA A 247 4.79 -8.59 18.30
N ALA A 248 4.02 -8.22 19.32
CA ALA A 248 4.53 -7.53 20.49
C ALA A 248 5.51 -8.42 21.27
N VAL A 249 6.71 -7.88 21.55
CA VAL A 249 7.77 -8.61 22.27
C VAL A 249 7.37 -8.88 23.71
N ASP A 250 6.70 -7.91 24.33
CA ASP A 250 6.17 -8.02 25.69
C ASP A 250 4.68 -8.41 25.65
N PRO A 251 4.30 -9.60 26.14
CA PRO A 251 2.91 -10.05 26.23
C PRO A 251 2.02 -9.14 27.07
N ASP A 252 2.61 -8.38 28.00
CA ASP A 252 1.92 -7.47 28.90
C ASP A 252 1.98 -6.01 28.44
N ALA A 253 2.52 -5.75 27.23
CA ALA A 253 2.53 -4.41 26.64
C ALA A 253 1.10 -3.84 26.56
N GLU A 254 0.94 -2.60 27.01
CA GLU A 254 -0.32 -1.88 26.86
C GLU A 254 -0.49 -1.45 25.40
N ILE A 255 -1.40 -2.11 24.69
CA ILE A 255 -1.72 -1.79 23.30
C ILE A 255 -3.06 -1.08 23.28
N THR A 256 -3.13 0.01 22.52
CA THR A 256 -4.33 0.80 22.32
C THR A 256 -4.62 0.96 20.83
N VAL A 257 -5.90 1.06 20.46
CA VAL A 257 -6.31 1.31 19.08
C VAL A 257 -7.28 2.48 18.98
N GLY A 258 -6.91 3.50 18.22
CA GLY A 258 -7.80 4.57 17.79
C GLY A 258 -8.60 4.17 16.55
N ALA A 259 -9.91 4.37 16.56
CA ALA A 259 -10.77 4.14 15.40
C ALA A 259 -11.90 5.18 15.30
N ASP A 260 -12.52 5.28 14.13
CA ASP A 260 -13.64 6.21 13.93
C ASP A 260 -14.96 5.67 14.54
N LYS A 261 -16.03 6.46 14.46
CA LYS A 261 -17.32 6.13 15.08
C LYS A 261 -18.05 4.95 14.43
N GLY A 262 -17.62 4.50 13.25
CA GLY A 262 -18.13 3.31 12.58
C GLY A 262 -17.70 2.02 13.27
N TYR A 263 -16.62 2.07 14.04
CA TYR A 263 -16.10 0.96 14.83
C TYR A 263 -16.73 0.85 16.23
N ASP A 264 -17.57 1.81 16.65
CA ASP A 264 -18.25 1.76 17.96
C ASP A 264 -19.38 0.73 17.93
N ALA A 265 -19.01 -0.55 17.91
CA ALA A 265 -19.92 -1.66 17.81
C ALA A 265 -19.53 -2.71 18.86
N GLN A 266 -20.54 -3.29 19.53
CA GLN A 266 -20.33 -4.12 20.71
C GLN A 266 -19.35 -5.26 20.44
N GLU A 267 -19.53 -5.97 19.33
CA GLU A 267 -18.70 -7.08 18.89
C GLU A 267 -17.26 -6.68 18.53
N PHE A 268 -17.02 -5.42 18.17
CA PHE A 268 -15.67 -4.93 17.90
C PHE A 268 -14.95 -4.53 19.19
N ILE A 269 -15.67 -3.85 20.09
CA ILE A 269 -15.14 -3.46 21.41
C ILE A 269 -14.82 -4.70 22.25
N GLU A 270 -15.71 -5.69 22.29
CA GLU A 270 -15.49 -6.96 22.99
C GLU A 270 -14.26 -7.69 22.44
N ALA A 271 -14.15 -7.83 21.11
CA ALA A 271 -12.99 -8.45 20.49
C ALA A 271 -11.67 -7.71 20.82
N CYS A 272 -11.66 -6.37 20.86
CA CYS A 272 -10.48 -5.61 21.27
C CYS A 272 -10.07 -5.97 22.70
N LEU A 273 -11.03 -6.00 23.65
CA LEU A 273 -10.76 -6.32 25.05
C LEU A 273 -10.28 -7.77 25.23
N GLU A 274 -10.83 -8.73 24.49
CA GLU A 274 -10.37 -10.12 24.47
C GLU A 274 -8.93 -10.25 23.98
N MET A 275 -8.53 -9.46 22.97
CA MET A 275 -7.15 -9.35 22.49
C MET A 275 -6.25 -8.51 23.42
N LYS A 276 -6.77 -8.10 24.59
CA LYS A 276 -6.14 -7.16 25.53
C LYS A 276 -5.79 -5.80 24.92
N VAL A 277 -6.43 -5.38 23.84
CA VAL A 277 -6.21 -4.09 23.19
C VAL A 277 -7.24 -3.09 23.71
N THR A 278 -6.79 -1.97 24.27
CA THR A 278 -7.67 -0.91 24.77
C THR A 278 -8.31 -0.12 23.61
N PRO A 279 -9.64 -0.16 23.43
CA PRO A 279 -10.32 0.47 22.29
C PRO A 279 -10.55 1.97 22.52
N HIS A 280 -9.67 2.81 21.96
CA HIS A 280 -9.85 4.26 21.86
C HIS A 280 -10.75 4.64 20.66
N VAL A 281 -11.91 4.00 20.54
CA VAL A 281 -12.86 4.21 19.44
C VAL A 281 -13.71 5.45 19.69
N ALA A 282 -13.94 6.28 18.68
CA ALA A 282 -14.83 7.44 18.79
C ALA A 282 -16.26 7.02 19.17
N GLN A 283 -16.77 7.52 20.29
CA GLN A 283 -18.13 7.17 20.75
C GLN A 283 -19.20 7.67 19.76
N ASN A 284 -20.16 6.81 19.48
CA ASN A 284 -21.32 7.06 18.65
C ASN A 284 -22.58 7.07 19.51
N THR A 285 -22.88 8.23 20.08
CA THR A 285 -23.99 8.45 21.01
C THR A 285 -25.27 8.95 20.31
N SER A 286 -25.28 8.97 18.97
CA SER A 286 -26.43 9.45 18.20
C SER A 286 -27.54 8.41 18.19
N GLY A 287 -28.52 8.56 19.09
CA GLY A 287 -29.70 7.69 19.15
C GLY A 287 -29.44 6.30 19.75
N ARG A 288 -28.28 6.08 20.37
CA ARG A 288 -27.93 4.84 21.09
C ARG A 288 -26.86 5.09 22.15
N ARG A 289 -26.66 4.14 23.05
CA ARG A 289 -25.51 4.10 23.97
C ARG A 289 -24.27 3.59 23.21
N SER A 290 -23.11 4.18 23.50
CA SER A 290 -21.82 3.72 22.99
C SER A 290 -21.45 2.37 23.61
N ALA A 291 -20.76 1.52 22.84
CA ALA A 291 -20.22 0.26 23.34
C ALA A 291 -18.87 0.48 24.06
N VAL A 292 -18.18 1.60 23.82
CA VAL A 292 -16.93 1.94 24.50
C VAL A 292 -17.17 2.19 25.98
N PRO A 293 -16.49 1.47 26.90
CA PRO A 293 -16.63 1.69 28.34
C PRO A 293 -16.27 3.12 28.76
N ASP A 294 -17.05 3.70 29.68
CA ASP A 294 -16.86 5.08 30.15
C ASP A 294 -15.47 5.28 30.79
N ALA A 295 -14.95 4.27 31.50
CA ALA A 295 -13.60 4.29 32.07
C ALA A 295 -12.49 4.51 31.01
N ILE A 296 -12.67 3.93 29.82
CA ILE A 296 -11.73 4.13 28.70
C ILE A 296 -11.97 5.48 28.06
N ALA A 297 -13.23 5.85 27.78
CA ALA A 297 -13.58 7.11 27.14
C ALA A 297 -13.14 8.35 27.95
N CYS A 298 -13.10 8.24 29.28
CA CYS A 298 -12.63 9.30 30.19
C CYS A 298 -11.11 9.28 30.44
N SER A 299 -10.35 8.34 29.87
CA SER A 299 -8.91 8.25 30.09
C SER A 299 -8.13 9.35 29.34
N PRO A 300 -6.99 9.82 29.88
CA PRO A 300 -6.12 10.75 29.14
C PRO A 300 -5.60 10.16 27.82
N GLY A 301 -5.32 8.85 27.80
CA GLY A 301 -4.86 8.13 26.61
C GLY A 301 -5.88 8.16 25.47
N TYR A 302 -7.17 8.07 25.79
CA TYR A 302 -8.25 8.22 24.81
C TYR A 302 -8.19 9.57 24.10
N ALA A 303 -8.09 10.67 24.85
CA ALA A 303 -8.03 12.01 24.27
C ALA A 303 -6.83 12.19 23.32
N VAL A 304 -5.65 11.68 23.70
CA VAL A 304 -4.45 11.73 22.86
C VAL A 304 -4.62 10.87 21.60
N SER A 305 -5.12 9.64 21.75
CA SER A 305 -5.37 8.73 20.62
C SER A 305 -6.30 9.36 19.58
N GLN A 306 -7.38 9.99 20.03
CA GLN A 306 -8.33 10.67 19.15
C GLN A 306 -7.70 11.82 18.35
N GLN A 307 -6.73 12.54 18.94
CA GLN A 307 -5.99 13.58 18.22
C GLN A 307 -4.95 13.00 17.23
N LYS A 308 -4.35 11.85 17.56
CA LYS A 308 -3.29 11.21 16.77
C LYS A 308 -3.84 10.35 15.63
N ARG A 309 -5.07 9.86 15.72
CA ARG A 309 -5.73 9.03 14.69
C ARG A 309 -5.62 9.61 13.28
N LYS A 310 -5.66 10.93 13.14
CA LYS A 310 -5.48 11.64 11.85
C LYS A 310 -4.17 11.34 11.10
N LEU A 311 -3.16 10.73 11.75
CA LEU A 311 -1.92 10.33 11.08
C LEU A 311 -2.16 9.26 10.01
N ILE A 312 -3.13 8.35 10.22
CA ILE A 312 -3.46 7.30 9.26
C ILE A 312 -3.94 7.87 7.91
N GLU A 313 -4.61 9.03 7.96
CA GLU A 313 -5.10 9.75 6.78
C GLU A 313 -3.96 10.24 5.88
N GLN A 314 -2.76 10.42 6.43
CA GLN A 314 -1.58 10.78 5.63
C GLN A 314 -1.18 9.64 4.69
N GLY A 315 -1.19 8.40 5.18
CA GLY A 315 -0.93 7.20 4.38
C GLY A 315 -1.97 7.05 3.26
N PHE A 316 -3.26 7.15 3.59
CA PHE A 316 -4.33 7.10 2.60
C PHE A 316 -4.29 8.24 1.60
N GLY A 317 -4.07 9.47 2.07
CA GLY A 317 -3.93 10.64 1.21
C GLY A 317 -2.78 10.46 0.22
N TRP A 318 -1.62 10.03 0.72
CA TRP A 318 -0.43 9.81 -0.10
C TRP A 318 -0.64 8.69 -1.12
N VAL A 319 -1.17 7.53 -0.72
CA VAL A 319 -1.34 6.40 -1.64
C VAL A 319 -2.38 6.69 -2.74
N LYS A 320 -3.41 7.50 -2.45
CA LYS A 320 -4.42 7.89 -3.43
C LYS A 320 -3.92 8.93 -4.43
N THR A 321 -3.04 9.83 -3.98
CA THR A 321 -2.52 10.95 -4.78
C THR A 321 -1.26 10.55 -5.55
N VAL A 322 -0.24 10.04 -4.83
CA VAL A 322 1.06 9.65 -5.38
C VAL A 322 1.03 8.18 -5.84
N GLY A 323 0.57 7.26 -5.01
CA GLY A 323 0.50 5.83 -5.35
C GLY A 323 -0.56 5.47 -6.40
N ARG A 324 -1.38 6.44 -6.82
CA ARG A 324 -2.46 6.31 -7.81
C ARG A 324 -3.49 5.20 -7.49
N LEU A 325 -3.76 4.96 -6.21
CA LEU A 325 -4.76 3.98 -5.76
C LEU A 325 -6.14 4.60 -5.50
N ARG A 326 -6.42 5.82 -5.98
CA ARG A 326 -7.80 6.32 -6.04
C ARG A 326 -8.66 5.44 -6.94
N GLN A 327 -8.13 5.11 -8.12
CA GLN A 327 -8.65 4.07 -9.00
C GLN A 327 -7.50 3.13 -9.36
N VAL A 328 -7.60 1.87 -8.94
CA VAL A 328 -6.56 0.87 -9.21
C VAL A 328 -6.60 0.47 -10.69
N MET A 329 -5.45 0.23 -11.31
CA MET A 329 -5.32 -0.13 -12.74
C MET A 329 -5.07 -1.62 -12.96
N VAL A 330 -5.27 -2.43 -11.92
CA VAL A 330 -5.28 -3.90 -11.96
C VAL A 330 -6.64 -4.40 -11.49
N ARG A 331 -6.97 -5.65 -11.83
CA ARG A 331 -8.23 -6.31 -11.49
C ARG A 331 -7.95 -7.59 -10.71
N GLY A 332 -8.92 -8.02 -9.92
CA GLY A 332 -8.80 -9.15 -9.01
C GLY A 332 -8.19 -8.78 -7.66
N LEU A 333 -8.80 -9.29 -6.59
CA LEU A 333 -8.51 -8.93 -5.21
C LEU A 333 -7.03 -9.07 -4.87
N LYS A 334 -6.41 -10.21 -5.19
CA LYS A 334 -5.00 -10.49 -4.89
C LYS A 334 -4.05 -9.46 -5.53
N ARG A 335 -4.36 -8.99 -6.75
CA ARG A 335 -3.51 -7.99 -7.42
C ARG A 335 -3.69 -6.60 -6.83
N VAL A 336 -4.93 -6.24 -6.50
CA VAL A 336 -5.25 -4.95 -5.87
C VAL A 336 -4.63 -4.86 -4.49
N ASP A 337 -4.73 -5.93 -3.70
CA ASP A 337 -4.10 -6.09 -2.39
C ASP A 337 -2.59 -5.82 -2.44
N GLN A 338 -1.87 -6.53 -3.30
CA GLN A 338 -0.43 -6.37 -3.43
C GLN A 338 -0.03 -4.97 -3.92
N MET A 339 -0.82 -4.33 -4.80
CA MET A 339 -0.56 -2.93 -5.19
C MET A 339 -0.79 -1.97 -4.03
N PHE A 340 -1.76 -2.25 -3.16
CA PHE A 340 -2.03 -1.47 -1.97
C PHE A 340 -0.92 -1.61 -0.93
N VAL A 341 -0.48 -2.83 -0.64
CA VAL A 341 0.65 -3.10 0.25
C VAL A 341 1.94 -2.46 -0.26
N LEU A 342 2.23 -2.57 -1.58
CA LEU A 342 3.37 -1.87 -2.18
C LEU A 342 3.28 -0.35 -1.98
N GLY A 343 2.07 0.21 -2.17
CA GLY A 343 1.80 1.62 -1.93
C GLY A 343 2.14 2.04 -0.49
N MET A 344 1.76 1.22 0.49
CA MET A 344 2.07 1.47 1.90
C MET A 344 3.56 1.28 2.23
N ALA A 345 4.23 0.31 1.60
CA ALA A 345 5.69 0.15 1.72
C ALA A 345 6.43 1.40 1.19
N ALA A 346 6.01 1.91 0.04
CA ALA A 346 6.58 3.12 -0.55
C ALA A 346 6.31 4.37 0.32
N TYR A 347 5.10 4.49 0.87
CA TYR A 347 4.77 5.53 1.84
C TYR A 347 5.70 5.49 3.05
N ASN A 348 5.88 4.30 3.65
CA ASN A 348 6.77 4.10 4.78
C ASN A 348 8.20 4.50 4.43
N LEU A 349 8.75 4.06 3.29
CA LEU A 349 10.09 4.45 2.85
C LEU A 349 10.25 5.97 2.71
N VAL A 350 9.25 6.67 2.17
CA VAL A 350 9.25 8.13 2.07
C VAL A 350 9.20 8.79 3.45
N ARG A 351 8.38 8.27 4.36
CA ARG A 351 8.26 8.77 5.73
C ARG A 351 9.54 8.56 6.52
N MET A 352 10.10 7.35 6.46
CA MET A 352 11.35 6.93 7.07
C MET A 352 12.55 7.76 6.59
N ARG A 353 12.60 8.11 5.30
CA ARG A 353 13.60 9.06 4.79
C ARG A 353 13.55 10.38 5.57
N SER A 354 12.36 10.95 5.70
CA SER A 354 12.19 12.25 6.37
C SER A 354 12.55 12.17 7.86
N LEU A 355 12.21 11.07 8.55
CA LEU A 355 12.60 10.83 9.94
C LEU A 355 14.13 10.75 10.10
N GLY A 356 14.80 10.06 9.18
CA GLY A 356 16.27 9.95 9.17
C GLY A 356 17.00 11.24 8.79
N GLN A 357 16.30 12.28 8.32
CA GLN A 357 16.86 13.58 7.96
C GLN A 357 16.68 14.66 9.03
N ILE A 358 16.00 14.36 10.15
CA ILE A 358 15.83 15.33 11.24
C ILE A 358 17.21 15.67 11.81
N ARG A 359 17.58 16.95 11.72
CA ARG A 359 18.81 17.54 12.27
C ARG A 359 19.06 16.95 13.66
N PRO A 360 20.29 16.49 14.00
CA PRO A 360 20.62 16.28 15.40
C PRO A 360 20.31 17.60 16.11
N GLN A 361 19.39 17.56 17.07
CA GLN A 361 19.29 18.65 18.03
C GLN A 361 20.67 18.74 18.65
N LEU A 362 21.40 19.82 18.34
CA LEU A 362 22.58 20.21 19.10
C LEU A 362 22.10 20.29 20.55
N ARG A 363 22.44 19.25 21.33
CA ARG A 363 22.40 19.31 22.79
C ARG A 363 23.60 20.09 23.27
#